data_AF-A0A955XWD8-F1
#
_entry.id   AF-A0A955XWD8-F1
#
_cell.length_a   1.000
_cell.length_b   1.000
_cell.length_c   1.000
_cell.angle_alpha   90.00
_cell.angle_beta   90.00
_cell.angle_gamma   90.00
#
_symmetry.space_group_name_H-M   'P 1'
#
loop_
_entity.id
_entity.type
_entity.pdbx_description
1 polymer ?
#
loop_
_entity_poly.entity_id
_entity_poly.type
_entity_poly.pdbx_seq_one_letter_code
_entity_poly.pdbx_strand_id
1 'polypeptide(L)'
;MSETTDRIASIERDALAALAAAEDDAAIEAWRTRVLGRSGELTGVLRGIGGLDADERKVVGAEANRVKGILEAALDERREALRRAALASTEADALDVTL
;
A
#
# COMPACT_ATOMS: atom_id res chain seq x y z
N MET A 1 17.39 16.48 6.48
CA MET A 1 16.64 15.26 6.09
C MET A 1 17.23 14.80 4.77
N SER A 2 17.51 13.50 4.62
CA SER A 2 18.11 12.97 3.38
C SER A 2 17.05 12.95 2.28
N GLU A 3 17.41 13.28 1.05
CA GLU A 3 16.51 13.30 -0.13
C GLU A 3 15.74 11.97 -0.29
N THR A 4 16.35 10.87 0.13
CA THR A 4 15.74 9.54 0.09
C THR A 4 14.61 9.38 1.11
N THR A 5 14.73 9.98 2.30
CA THR A 5 13.67 9.94 3.33
C THR A 5 12.45 10.71 2.89
N ASP A 6 12.64 11.89 2.28
CA ASP A 6 11.54 12.71 1.74
C ASP A 6 10.80 11.96 0.61
N ARG A 7 11.54 11.23 -0.23
CA ARG A 7 10.96 10.36 -1.25
C ARG A 7 10.12 9.23 -0.65
N ILE A 8 10.58 8.58 0.42
CA ILE A 8 9.82 7.54 1.12
C ILE A 8 8.50 8.12 1.66
N ALA A 9 8.53 9.30 2.27
CA ALA A 9 7.34 9.97 2.79
C ALA A 9 6.36 10.40 1.66
N SER A 10 6.85 10.74 0.47
CA SER A 10 5.98 10.96 -0.69
C SER A 10 5.32 9.66 -1.15
N ILE A 11 6.10 8.60 -1.30
CA ILE A 11 5.59 7.27 -1.69
C ILE A 11 4.50 6.81 -0.70
N GLU A 12 4.71 6.98 0.60
CA GLU A 12 3.71 6.66 1.63
C GLU A 12 2.38 7.37 1.36
N ARG A 13 2.41 8.70 1.23
CA ARG A 13 1.18 9.50 1.01
C ARG A 13 0.49 9.16 -0.29
N ASP A 14 1.24 9.08 -1.39
CA ASP A 14 0.70 8.81 -2.72
C ASP A 14 0.15 7.38 -2.82
N ALA A 15 0.81 6.43 -2.17
CA ALA A 15 0.34 5.05 -2.09
C ALA A 15 -0.93 4.95 -1.25
N LEU A 16 -1.00 5.57 -0.07
CA LEU A 16 -2.21 5.55 0.77
C LEU A 16 -3.41 6.18 0.04
N ALA A 17 -3.20 7.31 -0.64
CA ALA A 17 -4.25 7.96 -1.43
C ALA A 17 -4.74 7.06 -2.58
N ALA A 18 -3.81 6.46 -3.33
CA ALA A 18 -4.16 5.55 -4.43
C ALA A 18 -4.87 4.27 -3.94
N LEU A 19 -4.50 3.77 -2.77
CA LEU A 19 -5.14 2.59 -2.18
C LEU A 19 -6.56 2.91 -1.68
N ALA A 20 -6.76 4.09 -1.10
CA ALA A 20 -8.09 4.55 -0.69
C ALA A 20 -9.04 4.68 -1.90
N ALA A 21 -8.51 5.04 -3.07
CA ALA A 21 -9.25 5.12 -4.34
C ALA A 21 -9.45 3.76 -5.03
N ALA A 22 -8.85 2.66 -4.53
CA ALA A 22 -9.02 1.34 -5.14
C ALA A 22 -10.40 0.76 -4.79
N GLU A 23 -11.28 0.59 -5.77
CA GLU A 23 -12.68 0.17 -5.58
C GLU A 23 -12.89 -1.34 -5.75
N ASP A 24 -11.93 -2.06 -6.34
CA ASP A 24 -12.01 -3.49 -6.59
C ASP A 24 -10.67 -4.21 -6.34
N ASP A 25 -10.72 -5.54 -6.34
CA ASP A 25 -9.53 -6.38 -6.14
C ASP A 25 -8.48 -6.17 -7.24
N ALA A 26 -8.88 -5.82 -8.46
CA ALA A 26 -7.96 -5.57 -9.57
C ALA A 26 -7.14 -4.29 -9.35
N ALA A 27 -7.77 -3.21 -8.88
CA ALA A 27 -7.14 -1.96 -8.50
C ALA A 27 -6.21 -2.15 -7.32
N ILE A 28 -6.61 -2.98 -6.34
CA ILE A 28 -5.75 -3.36 -5.22
C ILE A 28 -4.50 -4.11 -5.68
N GLU A 29 -4.61 -5.10 -6.56
CA GLU A 29 -3.46 -5.84 -7.08
C GLU A 29 -2.54 -4.97 -7.96
N ALA A 30 -3.12 -4.08 -8.77
CA ALA A 30 -2.38 -3.10 -9.55
C ALA A 30 -1.57 -2.16 -8.62
N TRP A 31 -2.21 -1.66 -7.57
CA TRP A 31 -1.57 -0.85 -6.54
C TRP A 31 -0.42 -1.60 -5.86
N ARG A 32 -0.67 -2.84 -5.42
CA ARG A 32 0.32 -3.70 -4.75
C ARG A 32 1.54 -3.87 -5.63
N THR A 33 1.34 -4.14 -6.91
CA THR A 33 2.43 -4.33 -7.88
C THR A 33 3.22 -3.04 -8.13
N ARG A 34 2.53 -1.89 -8.23
CA ARG A 34 3.15 -0.58 -8.45
C ARG A 34 4.01 -0.13 -7.26
N VAL A 35 3.57 -0.38 -6.04
CA VAL A 35 4.21 0.17 -4.84
C VAL A 35 5.12 -0.86 -4.14
N LEU A 36 4.56 -2.02 -3.82
CA LEU A 36 5.23 -3.09 -3.05
C LEU A 36 5.79 -4.21 -3.93
N GLY A 37 5.52 -4.19 -5.23
CA GLY A 37 5.94 -5.23 -6.16
C GLY A 37 7.45 -5.32 -6.30
N ARG A 38 7.92 -6.36 -7.00
CA ARG A 38 9.36 -6.59 -7.22
C ARG A 38 10.04 -5.41 -7.90
N SER A 39 9.37 -4.69 -8.78
CA SER A 39 9.86 -3.46 -9.42
C SER A 39 9.11 -2.21 -8.94
N GLY A 40 8.42 -2.32 -7.80
CA GLY A 40 7.62 -1.23 -7.26
C GLY A 40 8.46 -0.11 -6.69
N GLU A 41 7.83 1.05 -6.53
CA GLU A 41 8.47 2.29 -6.11
C GLU A 41 9.24 2.14 -4.77
N LEU A 42 8.60 1.53 -3.76
CA LEU A 42 9.22 1.33 -2.45
C LEU A 42 10.34 0.28 -2.49
N THR A 43 10.14 -0.80 -3.25
CA THR A 43 11.16 -1.84 -3.45
C THR A 43 12.39 -1.30 -4.19
N GLY A 44 12.18 -0.35 -5.11
CA GLY A 44 13.26 0.38 -5.78
C GLY A 44 14.11 1.18 -4.79
N VAL A 45 13.47 1.90 -3.87
CA VAL A 45 14.16 2.62 -2.79
C VAL A 45 14.94 1.65 -1.90
N LEU A 46 14.31 0.55 -1.46
CA LEU A 46 14.94 -0.46 -0.62
C LEU A 46 16.21 -1.07 -1.25
N ARG A 47 16.25 -1.23 -2.58
CA ARG A 47 17.47 -1.68 -3.28
C ARG A 47 18.55 -0.61 -3.33
N GLY A 48 18.18 0.66 -3.51
CA GLY A 48 19.10 1.79 -3.53
C GLY A 48 19.82 2.02 -2.20
N ILE A 49 19.20 1.61 -1.08
CA ILE A 49 19.77 1.74 0.27
C ILE A 49 21.13 1.02 0.41
N GLY A 50 21.38 -0.06 -0.35
CA GLY A 50 22.65 -0.79 -0.31
C GLY A 50 23.87 0.06 -0.69
N GLY A 51 23.68 1.15 -1.43
CA GLY A 51 24.74 2.09 -1.82
C GLY A 51 24.99 3.23 -0.82
N LEU A 52 24.20 3.33 0.26
CA LEU A 52 24.33 4.41 1.25
C LEU A 52 25.36 4.07 2.34
N ASP A 53 25.92 5.11 2.95
CA ASP A 53 26.80 5.02 4.11
C ASP A 53 26.06 4.43 5.33
N ALA A 54 26.80 3.85 6.28
CA ALA A 54 26.21 3.05 7.38
C ALA A 54 25.18 3.82 8.22
N ASP A 55 25.40 5.11 8.47
CA ASP A 55 24.49 5.95 9.24
C ASP A 55 23.21 6.29 8.45
N GLU A 56 23.34 6.67 7.18
CA GLU A 56 22.18 6.91 6.31
C GLU A 56 21.38 5.63 6.05
N ARG A 57 22.08 4.51 5.86
CA ARG A 57 21.47 3.20 5.64
C ARG A 57 20.58 2.78 6.81
N LYS A 58 20.99 3.08 8.05
CA LYS A 58 20.15 2.82 9.24
C LYS A 58 18.89 3.68 9.24
N VAL A 59 19.02 4.98 9.00
CA VAL A 59 17.90 5.92 9.03
C VAL A 59 16.90 5.62 7.91
N VAL A 60 17.40 5.55 6.67
CA VAL A 60 16.57 5.30 5.48
C VAL A 60 16.00 3.89 5.50
N GLY A 61 16.78 2.89 5.94
CA GLY A 61 16.32 1.51 6.08
C GLY A 61 15.23 1.34 7.13
N ALA A 62 15.34 2.04 8.27
CA ALA A 62 14.28 2.04 9.27
C ALA A 62 12.99 2.67 8.73
N GLU A 63 13.09 3.83 8.06
CA GLU A 63 11.91 4.51 7.52
C GLU A 63 11.26 3.71 6.39
N ALA A 64 12.04 3.14 5.47
CA ALA A 64 11.51 2.34 4.37
C ALA A 64 10.77 1.09 4.88
N ASN A 65 11.29 0.42 5.92
CA ASN A 65 10.61 -0.71 6.55
C ASN A 65 9.36 -0.27 7.33
N ARG A 66 9.38 0.90 7.99
CA ARG A 66 8.22 1.48 8.67
C ARG A 66 7.08 1.73 7.68
N VAL A 67 7.37 2.43 6.59
CA VAL A 67 6.39 2.73 5.53
C VAL A 67 5.89 1.45 4.88
N LYS A 68 6.77 0.47 4.62
CA LYS A 68 6.36 -0.84 4.09
C LYS A 68 5.28 -1.48 4.97
N GLY A 69 5.49 -1.52 6.29
CA GLY A 69 4.52 -2.08 7.23
C GLY A 69 3.19 -1.33 7.26
N ILE A 70 3.23 0.00 7.19
CA ILE A 70 2.00 0.84 7.11
C ILE A 70 1.21 0.53 5.85
N LEU A 71 1.89 0.43 4.71
CA LEU A 71 1.26 0.14 3.43
C LEU A 71 0.71 -1.28 3.34
N GLU A 72 1.39 -2.27 3.93
CA GLU A 72 0.90 -3.65 4.05
C GLU A 72 -0.36 -3.72 4.94
N ALA A 73 -0.36 -3.02 6.09
CA ALA A 73 -1.53 -2.96 6.96
C ALA A 73 -2.73 -2.29 6.28
N ALA A 74 -2.51 -1.14 5.63
CA ALA A 74 -3.56 -0.43 4.89
C ALA A 74 -4.12 -1.29 3.74
N LEU A 75 -3.27 -2.06 3.06
CA LEU A 75 -3.66 -2.99 2.00
C LEU A 75 -4.63 -4.05 2.52
N ASP A 76 -4.29 -4.68 3.63
CA ASP A 76 -5.12 -5.71 4.25
C ASP A 76 -6.46 -5.12 4.74
N GLU A 77 -6.44 -3.93 5.34
CA GLU A 77 -7.65 -3.21 5.74
C GLU A 77 -8.56 -2.90 4.55
N ARG A 78 -8.00 -2.41 3.43
CA ARG A 78 -8.76 -2.08 2.23
C ARG A 78 -9.38 -3.32 1.59
N ARG A 79 -8.61 -4.41 1.48
CA ARG A 79 -9.11 -5.71 0.98
C ARG A 79 -10.27 -6.22 1.81
N GLU A 80 -10.13 -6.17 3.12
CA GLU A 80 -11.18 -6.62 4.02
C GLU A 80 -12.41 -5.72 3.95
N ALA A 81 -12.24 -4.40 3.81
CA ALA A 81 -13.34 -3.47 3.58
C ALA A 81 -14.12 -3.78 2.29
N LEU A 82 -13.42 -4.05 1.18
CA LEU A 82 -14.07 -4.44 -0.08
C LEU A 82 -14.80 -5.78 0.04
N ARG A 83 -14.21 -6.78 0.70
CA ARG A 83 -14.87 -8.06 0.98
C ARG A 83 -16.17 -7.87 1.76
N ARG A 84 -16.13 -7.10 2.85
CA ARG A 84 -17.31 -6.82 3.67
C ARG A 84 -18.38 -6.06 2.89
N ALA A 85 -17.98 -5.10 2.05
CA ALA A 85 -18.92 -4.37 1.19
C ALA A 85 -19.63 -5.29 0.18
N ALA A 86 -18.89 -6.22 -0.44
CA ALA A 86 -19.47 -7.20 -1.36
C ALA A 86 -20.46 -8.15 -0.66
N LEU A 87 -20.14 -8.61 0.55
CA LEU A 87 -21.05 -9.45 1.35
C LEU A 87 -22.32 -8.69 1.77
N ALA A 88 -22.18 -7.45 2.25
CA ALA A 88 -23.33 -6.62 2.63
C ALA A 88 -24.25 -6.29 1.44
N SER A 89 -23.68 -6.11 0.24
CA SER A 89 -24.47 -5.91 -0.98
C SER A 89 -25.27 -7.16 -1.35
N THR A 90 -24.77 -8.36 -1.05
CA THR A 90 -25.44 -9.63 -1.35
C THR A 90 -26.59 -9.90 -0.38
N GLU A 91 -26.45 -9.53 0.90
CA GLU A 91 -27.53 -9.64 1.89
C GLU A 91 -28.69 -8.67 1.62
N ALA A 92 -28.42 -7.49 1.06
CA ALA A 92 -29.45 -6.54 0.65
C ALA A 92 -30.25 -7.05 -0.57
N ASP A 93 -29.57 -7.67 -1.56
CA ASP A 93 -30.21 -8.25 -2.76
C ASP A 93 -30.99 -9.54 -2.45
N ALA A 94 -30.56 -10.32 -1.44
CA ALA A 94 -31.24 -11.55 -1.03
C ALA A 94 -32.61 -11.29 -0.35
N LEU A 95 -32.85 -10.07 0.14
CA LEU A 95 -34.12 -9.69 0.77
C LEU A 95 -35.16 -9.18 -0.24
N ASP A 96 -34.79 -8.93 -1.49
CA ASP A 96 -35.65 -8.34 -2.54
C ASP A 96 -36.01 -9.33 -3.67
N VAL A 97 -36.24 -10.61 -3.31
CA VAL A 97 -36.76 -11.65 -4.24
C VAL A 97 -38.11 -12.21 -3.80
N THR A 98 -38.91 -11.45 -3.04
CA THR A 98 -40.25 -11.89 -2.58
C THR A 98 -41.35 -10.82 -2.61
N LEU A 99 -41.49 -10.07 -3.71
CA LEU A 99 -42.67 -9.24 -3.98
C LEU A 99 -43.21 -9.41 -5.40
#